data_AF-A0ABD6D319-F1
#
_entry.id   AF-A0ABD6D319-F1
#
_cell.length_a   1.000
_cell.length_b   1.000
_cell.length_c   1.000
_cell.angle_alpha   90.00
_cell.angle_beta   90.00
_cell.angle_gamma   90.00
#
_symmetry.space_group_name_H-M   'P 1'
#
loop_
_entity.id
_entity.type
_entity.pdbx_description
1 polymer ?
#
loop_
_entity_poly.entity_id
_entity_poly.type
_entity_poly.pdbx_seq_one_letter_code
_entity_poly.pdbx_strand_id
1 'polypeptide(L)'
;MTLQQFLTREFNLQNAGFSLAWILTLVLLLPVQLASIIVFDSTGLDTIAPDLVFTVAVPAVVLTLAPTVIAYRLYTPRAAHATAAVAFVAFGLIAAYTVQFYGMCGLGC
;
A
#
# COMPACT_ATOMS: atom_id res chain seq x y z
N MET A 1 32.52 14.39 -19.47
CA MET A 1 31.48 13.96 -18.50
C MET A 1 31.96 12.66 -17.90
N THR A 2 32.39 12.67 -16.64
CA THR A 2 33.07 11.53 -16.01
C THR A 2 32.07 10.44 -15.62
N LEU A 3 32.47 9.18 -15.70
CA LEU A 3 31.64 8.00 -15.40
C LEU A 3 30.94 8.08 -14.02
N GLN A 4 31.56 8.79 -13.07
CA GLN A 4 30.99 9.11 -11.76
C GLN A 4 29.74 10.00 -11.81
N GLN A 5 29.65 10.96 -12.75
CA GLN A 5 28.47 11.83 -12.90
C GLN A 5 27.27 11.09 -13.51
N PHE A 6 27.50 10.05 -14.31
CA PHE A 6 26.43 9.23 -14.87
C PHE A 6 25.85 8.29 -13.80
N LEU A 7 26.73 7.62 -13.04
CA LEU A 7 26.35 6.73 -11.95
C LEU A 7 25.62 7.45 -10.81
N THR A 8 26.00 8.68 -10.47
CA THR A 8 25.34 9.43 -9.39
C THR A 8 23.99 10.04 -9.79
N ARG A 9 23.80 10.38 -11.06
CA ARG A 9 22.57 11.05 -11.54
C ARG A 9 21.43 10.07 -11.80
N GLU A 10 21.73 8.90 -12.36
CA GLU A 10 20.71 7.87 -12.61
C GLU A 10 20.26 7.17 -11.33
N PHE A 11 21.17 7.00 -10.35
CA PHE A 11 20.86 6.42 -9.05
C PHE A 11 20.01 7.34 -8.16
N ASN A 12 19.91 8.64 -8.46
CA ASN A 12 19.20 9.57 -7.59
C ASN A 12 17.70 9.70 -7.94
N LEU A 13 17.36 9.82 -9.23
CA LEU A 13 15.97 10.02 -9.66
C LEU A 13 15.11 8.75 -9.57
N GLN A 14 15.66 7.57 -9.93
CA GLN A 14 14.92 6.30 -9.84
C GLN A 14 14.59 5.95 -8.39
N ASN A 15 15.57 6.07 -7.49
CA ASN A 15 15.39 5.81 -6.07
C ASN A 15 14.47 6.84 -5.40
N ALA A 16 14.54 8.10 -5.81
CA ALA A 16 13.62 9.13 -5.35
C ALA A 16 12.17 8.84 -5.78
N GLY A 17 11.95 8.45 -7.04
CA GLY A 17 10.62 8.07 -7.54
C GLY A 17 10.05 6.85 -6.82
N PHE A 18 10.88 5.84 -6.55
CA PHE A 18 10.47 4.67 -5.77
C PHE A 18 10.11 5.03 -4.33
N SER A 19 10.94 5.84 -3.67
CA SER A 19 10.69 6.32 -2.30
C SER A 19 9.43 7.17 -2.22
N LEU A 20 9.20 8.04 -3.21
CA LEU A 20 8.00 8.87 -3.29
C LEU A 20 6.74 8.02 -3.42
N ALA A 21 6.78 6.93 -4.19
CA ALA A 21 5.65 6.02 -4.31
C ALA A 21 5.30 5.32 -2.98
N TRP A 22 6.31 4.95 -2.21
CA TRP A 22 6.11 4.42 -0.85
C TRP A 22 5.48 5.45 0.09
N ILE A 23 5.97 6.69 0.07
CA ILE A 23 5.40 7.77 0.90
C ILE A 23 3.96 8.05 0.48
N LEU A 24 3.70 8.14 -0.83
CA LEU A 24 2.36 8.41 -1.35
C LEU A 24 1.38 7.30 -0.97
N THR A 25 1.79 6.03 -1.05
CA THR A 25 0.94 4.90 -0.65
C THR A 25 0.68 4.87 0.85
N LEU A 26 1.65 5.25 1.70
CA LEU A 26 1.42 5.43 3.13
C LEU A 26 0.37 6.50 3.41
N VAL A 27 0.44 7.65 2.73
CA VAL A 27 -0.55 8.73 2.87
C VAL A 27 -1.93 8.28 2.41
N LEU A 28 -1.99 7.48 1.33
CA LEU A 28 -3.24 6.95 0.78
C LEU A 28 -3.85 5.81 1.59
N LEU A 29 -3.16 5.28 2.61
CA LEU A 29 -3.66 4.16 3.41
C LEU A 29 -5.03 4.46 4.03
N LEU A 30 -5.16 5.58 4.76
CA LEU A 30 -6.42 5.93 5.42
C LEU A 30 -7.56 6.19 4.41
N PRO A 31 -7.37 6.98 3.33
CA PRO A 31 -8.39 7.12 2.29
C PRO A 31 -8.82 5.80 1.66
N VAL A 32 -7.88 4.91 1.33
CA VAL A 32 -8.18 3.61 0.70
C VAL A 32 -8.92 2.69 1.68
N GLN A 33 -8.51 2.69 2.95
CA GLN A 33 -9.16 1.91 4.00
C GLN A 33 -10.61 2.39 4.22
N LEU A 34 -10.84 3.70 4.29
CA LEU A 34 -12.18 4.27 4.42
C LEU A 34 -13.05 3.98 3.19
N ALA A 35 -12.50 4.18 1.99
CA ALA A 35 -13.21 3.87 0.75
C ALA A 35 -13.60 2.39 0.67
N SER A 36 -12.71 1.49 1.12
CA SER A 36 -13.00 0.06 1.22
C SER A 36 -14.21 -0.18 2.13
N ILE A 37 -14.20 0.35 3.35
CA ILE A 37 -15.31 0.20 4.30
C ILE A 37 -16.64 0.66 3.70
N ILE A 38 -16.68 1.87 3.11
CA ILE A 38 -17.90 2.43 2.51
C ILE A 38 -18.41 1.57 1.35
N VAL A 39 -17.52 1.11 0.47
CA VAL A 39 -17.90 0.27 -0.68
C VAL A 39 -18.44 -1.08 -0.20
N PHE A 40 -17.83 -1.66 0.82
CA PHE A 40 -18.26 -2.97 1.34
C PHE A 40 -19.61 -2.91 2.04
N ASP A 41 -19.83 -1.87 2.86
CA ASP A 41 -21.13 -1.61 3.51
C ASP A 41 -22.23 -1.38 2.46
N SER A 42 -21.99 -0.50 1.49
CA SER A 42 -22.97 -0.18 0.44
C SER A 42 -23.29 -1.34 -0.52
N THR A 43 -22.45 -2.37 -0.59
CA THR A 43 -22.65 -3.54 -1.45
C THR A 43 -23.20 -4.76 -0.71
N GLY A 44 -23.32 -4.70 0.63
CA GLY A 44 -23.81 -5.80 1.47
C GLY A 44 -22.87 -7.01 1.53
N LEU A 45 -21.61 -6.83 1.12
CA LEU A 45 -20.59 -7.89 1.15
C LEU A 45 -20.08 -8.20 2.57
N ASP A 46 -20.35 -7.31 3.52
CA ASP A 46 -20.18 -7.50 4.96
C ASP A 46 -20.91 -8.76 5.48
N THR A 47 -22.03 -9.13 4.86
CA THR A 47 -22.79 -10.35 5.23
C THR A 47 -22.12 -11.65 4.77
N ILE A 48 -21.18 -11.59 3.82
CA ILE A 48 -20.64 -12.76 3.13
C ILE A 48 -19.15 -12.99 3.45
N ALA A 49 -18.38 -11.94 3.74
CA ALA A 49 -16.98 -12.08 4.09
C ALA A 49 -16.60 -11.35 5.39
N PRO A 50 -15.52 -11.79 6.07
CA PRO A 50 -15.09 -11.19 7.33
C PRO A 50 -14.62 -9.74 7.17
N ASP A 51 -14.94 -8.88 8.14
CA ASP A 51 -14.52 -7.47 8.18
C ASP A 51 -13.02 -7.26 7.96
N LEU A 52 -12.19 -8.18 8.46
CA LEU A 52 -10.72 -8.17 8.28
C LEU A 52 -10.30 -8.17 6.81
N VAL A 53 -11.07 -8.81 5.94
CA VAL A 53 -10.79 -8.84 4.49
C VAL A 53 -10.88 -7.42 3.93
N PHE A 54 -11.89 -6.66 4.33
CA PHE A 54 -12.20 -5.36 3.75
C PHE A 54 -11.48 -4.21 4.43
N THR A 55 -11.21 -4.35 5.72
CA THR A 55 -10.55 -3.32 6.52
C THR A 55 -9.03 -3.45 6.51
N VAL A 56 -8.49 -4.62 6.19
CA VAL A 56 -7.03 -4.87 6.19
C VAL A 56 -6.55 -5.43 4.86
N ALA A 57 -7.07 -6.58 4.42
CA ALA A 57 -6.50 -7.28 3.27
C ALA A 57 -6.66 -6.48 1.97
N VAL A 58 -7.85 -5.98 1.66
CA VAL A 58 -8.13 -5.21 0.45
C VAL A 58 -7.28 -3.92 0.39
N PRO A 59 -7.26 -3.06 1.42
CA PRO A 59 -6.38 -1.88 1.41
C PRO A 59 -4.90 -2.24 1.24
N ALA A 60 -4.43 -3.28 1.93
CA ALA A 60 -3.04 -3.72 1.81
C ALA A 60 -2.71 -4.17 0.38
N VAL A 61 -3.58 -4.95 -0.27
CA VAL A 61 -3.41 -5.36 -1.67
C VAL A 61 -3.38 -4.15 -2.60
N VAL A 62 -4.36 -3.25 -2.48
CA VAL A 62 -4.48 -2.07 -3.36
C VAL A 62 -3.24 -1.19 -3.28
N LEU A 63 -2.77 -0.90 -2.07
CA LEU A 63 -1.59 -0.04 -1.86
C LEU A 63 -0.29 -0.70 -2.25
N THR A 64 -0.20 -2.03 -2.19
CA THR A 64 0.96 -2.79 -2.64
C THR A 64 1.21 -2.64 -4.14
N LEU A 65 0.17 -2.38 -4.94
CA LEU A 65 0.29 -2.31 -6.40
C LEU A 65 1.25 -1.23 -6.86
N ALA A 66 1.18 -0.02 -6.31
CA ALA A 66 2.00 1.09 -6.77
C ALA A 66 3.53 0.84 -6.61
N PRO A 67 4.06 0.53 -5.40
CA PRO A 67 5.48 0.24 -5.24
C PRO A 67 5.88 -1.02 -6.02
N THR A 68 5.01 -2.02 -6.15
CA THR A 68 5.29 -3.24 -6.92
C THR A 68 5.43 -2.97 -8.41
N VAL A 69 4.50 -2.22 -9.01
CA VAL A 69 4.53 -1.87 -10.43
C VAL A 69 5.74 -1.00 -10.73
N ILE A 70 6.08 -0.06 -9.85
CA ILE A 70 7.26 0.78 -10.00
C ILE A 70 8.52 -0.06 -9.86
N ALA A 71 8.58 -0.99 -8.89
CA ALA A 71 9.72 -1.88 -8.74
C ALA A 71 9.90 -2.81 -9.95
N TYR A 72 8.81 -3.28 -10.54
CA TYR A 72 8.83 -4.10 -11.75
C TYR A 72 9.35 -3.32 -12.97
N ARG A 73 9.06 -2.01 -13.06
CA ARG A 73 9.54 -1.16 -14.16
C ARG A 73 10.98 -0.69 -14.00
N LEU A 74 11.42 -0.46 -12.76
CA LEU A 74 12.74 0.15 -12.48
C LEU A 74 13.82 -0.87 -12.13
N TYR A 75 13.46 -2.05 -11.63
CA TYR A 75 14.41 -3.06 -11.16
C TYR A 75 14.16 -4.44 -11.80
N THR A 76 14.55 -5.51 -11.10
CA THR A 76 14.38 -6.89 -11.55
C THR A 76 13.05 -7.49 -11.07
N PRO A 77 12.51 -8.53 -11.74
CA PRO A 77 11.31 -9.22 -11.28
C PRO A 77 11.42 -9.76 -9.84
N ARG A 78 12.61 -10.22 -9.44
CA ARG A 78 12.87 -10.66 -8.06
C ARG A 78 12.70 -9.50 -7.06
N ALA A 79 13.20 -8.31 -7.40
CA ALA A 79 13.03 -7.11 -6.57
C ALA A 79 11.55 -6.68 -6.51
N ALA A 80 10.79 -6.83 -7.59
CA ALA A 80 9.36 -6.56 -7.61
C ALA A 80 8.57 -7.51 -6.68
N HIS A 81 8.84 -8.81 -6.72
CA HIS A 81 8.21 -9.78 -5.82
C HIS A 81 8.58 -9.51 -4.35
N ALA A 82 9.85 -9.20 -4.07
CA ALA A 82 10.28 -8.83 -2.73
C ALA A 82 9.55 -7.56 -2.25
N THR A 83 9.48 -6.53 -3.11
CA THR A 83 8.74 -5.29 -2.83
C THR A 83 7.27 -5.58 -2.55
N ALA A 84 6.63 -6.43 -3.34
CA ALA A 84 5.23 -6.80 -3.16
C ALA A 84 5.00 -7.46 -1.80
N ALA A 85 5.83 -8.44 -1.43
CA ALA A 85 5.73 -9.11 -0.14
C ALA A 85 5.93 -8.14 1.03
N VAL A 86 6.96 -7.30 0.96
CA VAL A 86 7.28 -6.32 2.00
C VAL A 86 6.19 -5.27 2.13
N ALA A 87 5.71 -4.72 1.01
CA ALA A 87 4.63 -3.73 1.00
C ALA A 87 3.32 -4.31 1.52
N PHE A 88 2.97 -5.53 1.12
CA PHE A 88 1.75 -6.19 1.61
C PHE A 88 1.79 -6.39 3.11
N VAL A 89 2.91 -6.90 3.65
CA VAL A 89 3.06 -7.08 5.11
C VAL A 89 3.05 -5.74 5.83
N ALA A 90 3.77 -4.73 5.33
CA ALA A 90 3.84 -3.42 5.96
C ALA A 90 2.47 -2.74 5.98
N PHE A 91 1.78 -2.65 4.84
CA PHE A 91 0.46 -2.04 4.77
C PHE A 91 -0.59 -2.85 5.51
N GLY A 92 -0.50 -4.19 5.52
CA GLY A 92 -1.38 -5.04 6.31
C GLY A 92 -1.24 -4.79 7.82
N LEU A 93 0.00 -4.67 8.32
CA LEU A 93 0.24 -4.35 9.73
C LEU A 93 -0.25 -2.95 10.10
N ILE A 94 0.02 -1.95 9.26
CA ILE A 94 -0.43 -0.58 9.52
C ILE A 94 -1.96 -0.52 9.44
N ALA A 95 -2.58 -1.14 8.44
CA ALA A 95 -4.04 -1.20 8.31
C ALA A 95 -4.66 -1.89 9.54
N ALA A 96 -4.13 -3.04 9.97
CA ALA A 96 -4.62 -3.74 11.17
C ALA A 96 -4.51 -2.88 12.44
N TYR A 97 -3.44 -2.10 12.57
CA TYR A 97 -3.30 -1.13 13.65
C TYR A 97 -4.32 0.00 13.54
N THR A 98 -4.52 0.56 12.34
CA THR A 98 -5.44 1.68 12.14
C THR A 98 -6.91 1.29 12.28
N VAL A 99 -7.27 0.03 12.01
CA VAL A 99 -8.63 -0.49 12.25
C VAL A 99 -9.08 -0.26 13.69
N GLN A 100 -8.17 -0.36 14.66
CA GLN A 100 -8.50 -0.17 16.07
C GLN A 100 -9.06 1.22 16.35
N PHE A 101 -8.66 2.24 15.59
CA PHE A 101 -9.22 3.59 15.74
C PHE A 101 -10.67 3.69 15.29
N TYR A 102 -11.07 2.91 14.28
CA TYR A 102 -12.48 2.85 13.85
C TYR A 102 -13.33 2.05 14.85
N GLY A 103 -12.77 1.01 15.47
CA GLY A 103 -13.45 0.26 16.54
C GLY A 103 -13.72 1.07 17.81
N MET A 104 -12.95 2.14 18.06
CA MET A 104 -13.20 3.07 19.17
C MET A 104 -14.43 3.98 18.95
N CYS A 105 -15.03 4.00 17.75
CA CYS A 105 -16.27 4.72 17.48
C CYS A 105 -17.54 4.00 18.00
N GLY A 106 -17.43 2.76 18.52
CA GLY A 106 -18.49 2.06 19.28
C GLY A 106 -19.49 1.26 18.44
N LEU A 107 -20.21 0.34 19.10
CA LEU A 107 -21.35 -0.41 18.53
C LEU A 107 -22.49 0.58 18.22
N GLY A 108 -22.70 0.90 16.95
CA GLY A 108 -23.78 1.80 16.52
C GLY A 108 -23.40 2.89 15.52
N CYS A 109 -22.20 2.85 14.94
CA CYS A 109 -22.01 3.34 13.56
C CYS A 109 -22.40 2.24 12.58
#